data_AF-V9D2L4-F1
#
_entry.id   AF-V9D2L4-F1
#
_cell.length_a   1.000
_cell.length_b   1.000
_cell.length_c   1.000
_cell.angle_alpha   90.00
_cell.angle_beta   90.00
_cell.angle_gamma   90.00
#
_symmetry.space_group_name_H-M   'P 1'
#
loop_
_entity.id
_entity.type
_entity.pdbx_description
1 polymer ?
#
loop_
_entity_poly.entity_id
_entity_poly.type
_entity_poly.pdbx_seq_one_letter_code
_entity_poly.pdbx_strand_id
1 'polypeptide(L)'
;MSVLFKSFWCVVFASAKMMEPFYQLAKQGARATAEASVLRPYLQGGIDWPDLNPANKHWVMFLTTFISIVLGLQASVASEAMTIQAGSTCNSENGTQLCDPVWVINSAVVRGLQATLILVAVAMLTLAYLNWNRPSGVTSYPCSIACMASILSNSDDEMTRTLREIDPDAKEEAVKEAFKGKLLTFARTETLSGETVVGITMGSGSIEETSHHMPGSDIHPTPSSDRDLTDVAEITETPSLMSRVPWKQFHVALVVFLHLAMFGVILSFVLAGNDVYQVNLLGADGEKHNTAVKWKFLDGTKFGPRFFMTSVTSFLLIPFWENVELSVRIMAPYRRLKKSTSESRHLFTMYLHGVPFTALFKALWHGNWYHAFVTLITVLAYFLLIFIAGVPYNYGQMEDLSFVSSAASLAILCLMLVGLVTLAFWHHSNPKMPRRPDTLVNTWLLMCSSRFIEGFKGRTLREMQDEIDHGTTKYWFKKDDGVDGIERWMVEAEGDQAQKRLLLVEKARRDNYY
;
A
#
# COMPACT_ATOMS: atom_id res chain seq x y z
N MET A 1 -20.64 9.40 -5.09
CA MET A 1 -19.49 10.32 -5.31
C MET A 1 -18.32 10.06 -4.35
N SER A 2 -18.51 10.07 -3.02
CA SER A 2 -17.42 9.87 -2.05
C SER A 2 -16.61 8.58 -2.27
N VAL A 3 -17.28 7.49 -2.65
CA VAL A 3 -16.65 6.19 -2.97
C VAL A 3 -15.70 6.29 -4.17
N LEU A 4 -16.11 6.99 -5.24
CA LEU A 4 -15.28 7.18 -6.43
C LEU A 4 -14.06 8.05 -6.12
N PHE A 5 -14.26 9.11 -5.35
CA PHE A 5 -13.18 10.01 -4.96
C PHE A 5 -12.14 9.30 -4.08
N LYS A 6 -12.60 8.46 -3.14
CA LYS A 6 -11.73 7.60 -2.35
C LYS A 6 -10.93 6.62 -3.22
N SER A 7 -11.58 5.98 -4.20
CA SER A 7 -10.91 5.06 -5.11
C SER A 7 -9.81 5.73 -5.94
N PHE A 8 -10.10 6.92 -6.49
CA PHE A 8 -9.10 7.71 -7.21
C PHE A 8 -7.94 8.13 -6.29
N TRP A 9 -8.28 8.59 -5.08
CA TRP A 9 -7.28 9.00 -4.10
C TRP A 9 -6.34 7.87 -3.67
N CYS A 10 -6.85 6.63 -3.56
CA CYS A 10 -6.01 5.47 -3.24
C CYS A 10 -4.85 5.31 -4.23
N VAL A 11 -5.05 5.63 -5.51
CA VAL A 11 -3.97 5.57 -6.52
C VAL A 11 -2.96 6.68 -6.30
N VAL A 12 -3.40 7.90 -6.02
CA VAL A 12 -2.51 9.01 -5.69
C VAL A 12 -1.70 8.70 -4.44
N PHE A 13 -2.35 8.16 -3.40
CA PHE A 13 -1.73 7.75 -2.15
C PHE A 13 -0.66 6.67 -2.35
N ALA A 14 -1.00 5.59 -3.06
CA ALA A 14 -0.05 4.52 -3.38
C ALA A 14 1.15 5.03 -4.21
N SER A 15 0.89 5.94 -5.16
CA SER A 15 1.95 6.53 -5.99
C SER A 15 2.87 7.44 -5.20
N ALA A 16 2.32 8.23 -4.28
CA ALA A 16 3.10 9.08 -3.38
C ALA A 16 3.96 8.23 -2.43
N LYS A 17 3.40 7.18 -1.81
CA LYS A 17 4.14 6.24 -0.97
C LYS A 17 5.32 5.59 -1.69
N MET A 18 5.06 5.14 -2.90
CA MET A 18 6.06 4.47 -3.72
C MET A 18 7.20 5.41 -4.14
N MET A 19 6.91 6.69 -4.42
CA MET A 19 7.92 7.66 -4.86
C MET A 19 8.69 8.32 -3.72
N GLU A 20 8.13 8.34 -2.50
CA GLU A 20 8.74 9.02 -1.35
C GLU A 20 10.20 8.60 -1.08
N PRO A 21 10.59 7.30 -1.06
CA PRO A 21 11.99 6.90 -0.89
C PRO A 21 12.93 7.52 -1.93
N PHE A 22 12.49 7.64 -3.18
CA PHE A 22 13.28 8.20 -4.27
C PHE A 22 13.43 9.71 -4.12
N TYR A 23 12.37 10.42 -3.72
CA TYR A 23 12.47 11.85 -3.41
C TYR A 23 13.45 12.14 -2.28
N GLN A 24 13.52 11.25 -1.28
CA GLN A 24 14.47 11.39 -0.19
C GLN A 24 15.91 11.15 -0.61
N LEU A 25 16.16 10.14 -1.44
CA LEU A 25 17.48 9.86 -2.00
C LEU A 25 17.95 10.93 -3.01
N ALA A 26 17.01 11.59 -3.70
CA ALA A 26 17.28 12.64 -4.69
C ALA A 26 17.54 14.03 -4.09
N LYS A 27 17.35 14.21 -2.77
CA LYS A 27 17.52 15.51 -2.13
C LYS A 27 18.99 15.94 -2.18
N GLN A 28 19.28 16.94 -3.00
CA GLN A 28 20.64 17.47 -3.18
C GLN A 28 21.18 18.01 -1.84
N GLY A 29 22.38 17.58 -1.46
CA GLY A 29 23.13 18.09 -0.31
C GLY A 29 22.77 17.49 1.05
N ALA A 30 21.75 16.64 1.17
CA ALA A 30 21.41 15.96 2.43
C ALA A 30 21.35 14.45 2.21
N ARG A 31 22.23 13.69 2.87
CA ARG A 31 22.15 12.23 2.85
C ARG A 31 20.93 11.77 3.65
N ALA A 32 20.12 10.89 3.06
CA ALA A 32 18.94 10.34 3.71
C ALA A 32 19.33 9.21 4.66
N THR A 33 18.66 9.11 5.81
CA THR A 33 18.80 7.94 6.68
C THR A 33 18.19 6.71 6.01
N ALA A 34 18.78 5.54 6.23
CA ALA A 34 18.28 4.30 5.66
C ALA A 34 16.82 3.98 6.07
N GLU A 35 16.43 4.35 7.30
CA GLU A 35 15.07 4.17 7.82
C GLU A 35 14.03 5.05 7.10
N ALA A 36 14.40 6.27 6.74
CA ALA A 36 13.50 7.18 6.04
C ALA A 36 13.35 6.81 4.55
N SER A 37 14.41 6.23 3.97
CA SER A 37 14.52 5.93 2.53
C SER A 37 14.33 4.44 2.22
N VAL A 38 15.41 3.66 2.27
CA VAL A 38 15.49 2.33 1.63
C VAL A 38 14.81 1.22 2.45
N LEU A 39 14.78 1.36 3.78
CA LEU A 39 14.07 0.43 4.68
C LEU A 39 12.56 0.73 4.75
N ARG A 40 12.11 1.85 4.19
CA ARG A 40 10.70 2.22 4.22
C ARG A 40 9.89 1.30 3.29
N PRO A 41 8.74 0.78 3.76
CA PRO A 41 7.83 0.07 2.87
C PRO A 41 7.28 1.02 1.80
N TYR A 42 7.57 0.73 0.54
CA TYR A 42 7.18 1.58 -0.60
C TYR A 42 6.08 0.94 -1.45
N LEU A 43 5.93 -0.39 -1.36
CA LEU A 43 4.89 -1.17 -2.03
C LEU A 43 3.75 -1.56 -1.07
N GLN A 44 3.27 -0.62 -0.26
CA GLN A 44 2.15 -0.83 0.67
C GLN A 44 1.06 0.22 0.48
N GLY A 45 -0.22 -0.21 0.56
CA GLY A 45 -1.40 0.64 0.31
C GLY A 45 -2.11 1.09 1.58
N GLY A 46 -1.65 0.63 2.76
CA GLY A 46 -2.23 0.93 4.06
C GLY A 46 -1.81 2.28 4.64
N ILE A 47 -2.52 2.72 5.68
CA ILE A 47 -2.13 3.85 6.52
C ILE A 47 -1.09 3.36 7.52
N ASP A 48 0.08 3.98 7.54
CA ASP A 48 1.13 3.70 8.53
C ASP A 48 1.11 4.79 9.60
N TRP A 49 1.01 4.40 10.87
CA TRP A 49 0.99 5.34 11.98
C TRP A 49 2.21 6.28 12.05
N PRO A 50 3.44 5.85 11.72
CA PRO A 50 4.59 6.74 11.64
C PRO A 50 4.45 7.87 10.61
N ASP A 51 3.63 7.70 9.57
CA ASP A 51 3.39 8.73 8.54
C ASP A 51 2.55 9.90 9.09
N LEU A 52 1.82 9.69 10.19
CA LEU A 52 0.99 10.70 10.84
C LEU A 52 1.78 11.60 11.79
N ASN A 53 3.04 11.30 12.09
CA ASN A 53 3.84 12.11 12.98
C ASN A 53 4.44 13.32 12.23
N PRO A 54 4.01 14.57 12.51
CA PRO A 54 4.54 15.76 11.86
C PRO A 54 6.03 16.01 12.21
N ALA A 55 6.52 15.45 13.31
CA ALA A 55 7.91 15.59 13.73
C ALA A 55 8.91 14.93 12.76
N ASN A 56 8.45 13.96 11.97
CA ASN A 56 9.27 13.27 10.97
C ASN A 56 9.62 14.16 9.76
N LYS A 57 9.13 15.41 9.70
CA LYS A 57 9.34 16.39 8.61
C LYS A 57 8.92 15.90 7.21
N HIS A 58 8.20 14.77 7.13
CA HIS A 58 7.67 14.19 5.90
C HIS A 58 6.28 14.76 5.56
N TRP A 59 6.21 16.07 5.25
CA TRP A 59 4.95 16.79 5.05
C TRP A 59 4.05 16.20 3.96
N VAL A 60 4.62 15.68 2.88
CA VAL A 60 3.83 15.05 1.80
C VAL A 60 3.15 13.79 2.31
N MET A 61 3.86 12.93 3.02
CA MET A 61 3.31 11.69 3.58
C MET A 61 2.28 11.91 4.68
N PHE A 62 2.49 12.94 5.50
CA PHE A 62 1.50 13.39 6.48
C PHE A 62 0.21 13.83 5.78
N LEU A 63 0.33 14.70 4.77
CA LEU A 63 -0.80 15.28 4.06
C LEU A 63 -1.57 14.24 3.24
N THR A 64 -0.86 13.29 2.60
CA THR A 64 -1.50 12.22 1.85
C THR A 64 -2.31 11.30 2.75
N THR A 65 -1.74 10.93 3.90
CA THR A 65 -2.38 10.08 4.91
C THR A 65 -3.57 10.78 5.56
N PHE A 66 -3.42 12.08 5.87
CA PHE A 66 -4.49 12.91 6.39
C PHE A 66 -5.70 12.94 5.45
N ILE A 67 -5.48 13.20 4.16
CA ILE A 67 -6.55 13.18 3.16
C ILE A 67 -7.21 11.80 3.10
N SER A 68 -6.43 10.71 3.10
CA SER A 68 -6.98 9.34 3.08
C SER A 68 -7.93 9.08 4.26
N ILE A 69 -7.60 9.56 5.46
CA ILE A 69 -8.45 9.44 6.66
C ILE A 69 -9.73 10.26 6.50
N VAL A 70 -9.61 11.52 6.07
CA VAL A 70 -10.78 12.38 5.87
C VAL A 70 -11.72 11.81 4.81
N LEU A 71 -11.20 11.27 3.70
CA LEU A 71 -12.00 10.60 2.67
C LEU A 71 -12.64 9.30 3.17
N GLY A 72 -11.94 8.55 4.02
CA GLY A 72 -12.50 7.40 4.71
C GLY A 72 -13.72 7.77 5.56
N LEU A 73 -13.62 8.88 6.30
CA LEU A 73 -14.68 9.40 7.18
C LEU A 73 -15.85 9.98 6.37
N GLN A 74 -15.56 10.65 5.26
CA GLN A 74 -16.59 11.27 4.41
C GLN A 74 -17.60 10.25 3.88
N ALA A 75 -17.18 9.04 3.54
CA ALA A 75 -18.11 7.99 3.11
C ALA A 75 -19.11 7.64 4.22
N SER A 76 -18.64 7.53 5.46
CA SER A 76 -19.46 7.22 6.62
C SER A 76 -20.40 8.37 6.98
N VAL A 77 -19.89 9.61 7.00
CA VAL A 77 -20.70 10.80 7.28
C VAL A 77 -21.74 11.02 6.17
N ALA A 78 -21.40 10.76 4.90
CA ALA A 78 -22.34 10.86 3.79
C ALA A 78 -23.51 9.89 3.90
N SER A 79 -23.31 8.71 4.50
CA SER A 79 -24.39 7.74 4.73
C SER A 79 -25.48 8.23 5.70
N GLU A 80 -25.16 9.21 6.53
CA GLU A 80 -26.08 9.80 7.52
C GLU A 80 -26.69 11.14 7.06
N ALA A 81 -26.23 11.69 5.93
CA ALA A 81 -26.67 13.00 5.46
C ALA A 81 -28.14 13.02 5.01
N MET A 82 -28.63 11.88 4.54
CA MET A 82 -29.95 11.71 3.93
C MET A 82 -30.66 10.54 4.59
N THR A 83 -31.84 10.80 5.14
CA THR A 83 -32.67 9.76 5.77
C THR A 83 -34.07 9.82 5.21
N ILE A 84 -34.64 8.65 4.91
CA ILE A 84 -36.07 8.53 4.62
C ILE A 84 -36.75 8.28 5.96
N GLN A 85 -37.70 9.13 6.31
CA GLN A 85 -38.53 8.99 7.50
C GLN A 85 -39.97 8.80 7.04
N ALA A 86 -40.71 7.93 7.73
CA ALA A 86 -42.15 7.85 7.53
C ALA A 86 -42.76 9.22 7.83
N GLY A 87 -43.69 9.68 6.99
CA GLY A 87 -44.41 10.92 7.27
C GLY A 87 -45.17 10.84 8.59
N SER A 88 -45.64 12.00 9.07
CA SER A 88 -46.55 12.08 10.24
C SER A 88 -47.77 11.16 10.07
N THR A 89 -48.54 10.91 11.12
CA THR A 89 -49.82 10.20 10.99
C THR A 89 -50.82 11.09 10.25
N CYS A 90 -51.34 10.62 9.12
CA CYS A 90 -52.45 11.22 8.38
C CYS A 90 -53.76 10.65 8.94
N ASN A 91 -54.73 11.51 9.29
CA ASN A 91 -56.09 11.05 9.56
C ASN A 91 -56.79 10.78 8.23
N SER A 92 -57.12 9.51 7.99
CA SER A 92 -58.04 9.07 6.94
C SER A 92 -59.44 8.90 7.55
N GLU A 93 -60.49 8.94 6.73
CA GLU A 93 -61.88 8.73 7.17
C GLU A 93 -62.09 7.37 7.89
N ASN A 94 -61.18 6.41 7.71
CA ASN A 94 -61.18 5.08 8.34
C ASN A 94 -60.08 4.87 9.41
N GLY A 95 -59.47 5.94 9.93
CA GLY A 95 -58.48 5.87 11.02
C GLY A 95 -57.15 6.57 10.74
N THR A 96 -56.22 6.49 11.68
CA THR A 96 -54.86 7.06 11.53
C THR A 96 -53.99 6.15 10.66
N GLN A 97 -53.62 6.61 9.46
CA GLN A 97 -52.70 5.91 8.56
C GLN A 97 -51.34 6.64 8.53
N LEU A 98 -50.23 5.94 8.27
CA LEU A 98 -48.94 6.57 8.02
C LEU A 98 -48.99 7.31 6.67
N CYS A 99 -48.60 8.60 6.63
CA CYS A 99 -48.46 9.33 5.37
C CYS A 99 -47.26 8.80 4.56
N ASP A 100 -47.22 9.17 3.28
CA ASP A 100 -46.11 8.88 2.36
C ASP A 100 -44.73 9.26 2.96
N PRO A 101 -43.69 8.48 2.67
CA PRO A 101 -42.36 8.73 3.20
C PRO A 101 -41.79 10.06 2.70
N VAL A 102 -41.23 10.85 3.62
CA VAL A 102 -40.61 12.15 3.31
C VAL A 102 -39.09 12.02 3.35
N TRP A 103 -38.43 12.68 2.40
CA TRP A 103 -36.98 12.74 2.34
C TRP A 103 -36.45 13.86 3.24
N VAL A 104 -35.71 13.50 4.29
CA VAL A 104 -35.21 14.44 5.30
C VAL A 104 -33.69 14.57 5.17
N ILE A 105 -33.23 15.80 4.97
CA ILE A 105 -31.81 16.14 4.90
C ILE A 105 -31.37 16.75 6.23
N ASN A 106 -30.30 16.22 6.82
CA ASN A 106 -29.71 16.84 8.00
C ASN A 106 -28.74 17.97 7.58
N SER A 107 -29.19 19.21 7.71
CA SER A 107 -28.40 20.40 7.35
C SER A 107 -27.05 20.48 8.10
N ALA A 108 -26.97 20.01 9.34
CA ALA A 108 -25.72 20.04 10.10
C ALA A 108 -24.68 19.08 9.50
N VAL A 109 -25.11 17.86 9.14
CA VAL A 109 -24.25 16.85 8.52
C VAL A 109 -23.79 17.29 7.13
N VAL A 110 -24.69 17.87 6.33
CA VAL A 110 -24.34 18.39 4.99
C VAL A 110 -23.33 19.54 5.08
N ARG A 111 -23.49 20.48 6.03
CA ARG A 111 -22.49 21.54 6.26
C ARG A 111 -21.15 20.98 6.72
N GLY A 112 -21.15 19.94 7.56
CA GLY A 112 -19.94 19.21 7.94
C GLY A 112 -19.25 18.56 6.74
N LEU A 113 -20.00 17.88 5.87
CA LEU A 113 -19.47 17.33 4.63
C LEU A 113 -18.86 18.39 3.73
N GLN A 114 -19.55 19.53 3.55
CA GLN A 114 -19.02 20.66 2.79
C GLN A 114 -17.70 21.18 3.39
N ALA A 115 -17.61 21.34 4.71
CA ALA A 115 -16.38 21.76 5.39
C ALA A 115 -15.23 20.77 5.18
N THR A 116 -15.50 19.46 5.30
CA THR A 116 -14.47 18.44 5.05
C THR A 116 -14.01 18.39 3.59
N LEU A 117 -14.90 18.65 2.62
CA LEU A 117 -14.52 18.73 1.20
C LEU A 117 -13.62 19.94 0.92
N ILE A 118 -13.92 21.09 1.52
CA ILE A 118 -13.07 22.29 1.43
C ILE A 118 -11.69 22.01 2.04
N LEU A 119 -11.66 21.37 3.22
CA LEU A 119 -10.42 20.99 3.88
C LEU A 119 -9.56 20.06 3.01
N VAL A 120 -10.19 19.05 2.39
CA VAL A 120 -9.51 18.14 1.46
C VAL A 120 -9.00 18.90 0.23
N ALA A 121 -9.78 19.82 -0.34
CA ALA A 121 -9.35 20.60 -1.48
C ALA A 121 -8.12 21.46 -1.17
N VAL A 122 -8.09 22.14 -0.01
CA VAL A 122 -6.92 22.91 0.46
C VAL A 122 -5.71 22.01 0.70
N ALA A 123 -5.92 20.83 1.29
CA ALA A 123 -4.87 19.84 1.48
C ALA A 123 -4.30 19.33 0.14
N MET A 124 -5.14 19.08 -0.86
CA MET A 124 -4.70 18.68 -2.20
C MET A 124 -3.91 19.77 -2.91
N LEU A 125 -4.33 21.03 -2.80
CA LEU A 125 -3.58 22.17 -3.36
C LEU A 125 -2.21 22.32 -2.70
N THR A 126 -2.15 22.20 -1.37
CA THR A 126 -0.88 22.21 -0.63
C THR A 126 0.02 21.06 -1.07
N LEU A 127 -0.55 19.87 -1.26
CA LEU A 127 0.20 18.70 -1.75
C LEU A 127 0.76 18.93 -3.15
N ALA A 128 -0.06 19.46 -4.06
CA ALA A 128 0.36 19.77 -5.43
C ALA A 128 1.50 20.80 -5.43
N TYR A 129 1.40 21.84 -4.61
CA TYR A 129 2.46 22.84 -4.43
C TYR A 129 3.75 22.21 -3.90
N LEU A 130 3.66 21.39 -2.86
CA LEU A 130 4.83 20.71 -2.28
C LEU A 130 5.48 19.71 -3.23
N ASN A 131 4.73 19.14 -4.17
CA ASN A 131 5.22 18.16 -5.13
C ASN A 131 5.75 18.79 -6.43
N TRP A 132 5.31 20.01 -6.78
CA TRP A 132 5.70 20.69 -8.03
C TRP A 132 7.21 20.86 -8.18
N ASN A 133 7.93 21.11 -7.08
CA ASN A 133 9.37 21.36 -7.08
C ASN A 133 10.21 20.17 -6.58
N ARG A 134 9.65 18.96 -6.51
CA ARG A 134 10.40 17.78 -6.04
C ARG A 134 10.99 16.99 -7.21
N PRO A 135 12.32 17.01 -7.42
CA PRO A 135 12.94 16.11 -8.37
C PRO A 135 12.96 14.69 -7.81
N SER A 136 12.37 13.72 -8.52
CA SER A 136 12.38 12.29 -8.14
C SER A 136 13.74 11.64 -8.30
N GLY A 137 14.62 12.21 -9.13
CA GLY A 137 15.93 11.66 -9.47
C GLY A 137 15.88 10.46 -10.40
N VAL A 138 14.78 9.70 -10.44
CA VAL A 138 14.60 8.50 -11.26
C VAL A 138 13.67 8.79 -12.44
N THR A 139 14.12 8.43 -13.64
CA THR A 139 13.40 8.64 -14.92
C THR A 139 12.50 7.46 -15.31
N SER A 140 12.54 6.38 -14.54
CA SER A 140 11.93 5.09 -14.85
C SER A 140 10.94 4.61 -13.78
N TYR A 141 10.09 3.63 -14.12
CA TYR A 141 9.08 3.08 -13.22
C TYR A 141 9.72 2.28 -12.07
N PRO A 142 9.63 2.74 -10.81
CA PRO A 142 10.35 2.15 -9.68
C PRO A 142 9.78 0.80 -9.21
N CYS A 143 8.66 0.31 -9.74
CA CYS A 143 8.13 -1.00 -9.34
C CYS A 143 8.75 -2.17 -10.11
N SER A 144 9.45 -1.89 -11.21
CA SER A 144 9.98 -2.95 -12.04
C SER A 144 11.23 -3.55 -11.41
N ILE A 145 11.32 -4.88 -11.44
CA ILE A 145 12.54 -5.60 -11.04
C ILE A 145 13.73 -5.12 -11.88
N ALA A 146 13.53 -4.82 -13.17
CA ALA A 146 14.58 -4.29 -14.04
C ALA A 146 15.06 -2.89 -13.61
N CYS A 147 14.15 -2.01 -13.17
CA CYS A 147 14.51 -0.71 -12.62
C CYS A 147 15.33 -0.86 -11.33
N MET A 148 14.92 -1.78 -10.45
CA MET A 148 15.67 -2.08 -9.22
C MET A 148 17.05 -2.67 -9.50
N ALA A 149 17.16 -3.53 -10.52
CA ALA A 149 18.43 -4.06 -11.01
C ALA A 149 19.35 -2.96 -11.52
N SER A 150 18.82 -2.07 -12.34
CA SER A 150 19.58 -0.96 -12.92
C SER A 150 20.16 -0.04 -11.84
N ILE A 151 19.35 0.35 -10.85
CA ILE A 151 19.82 1.17 -9.73
C ILE A 151 20.92 0.44 -8.94
N LEU A 152 20.69 -0.83 -8.59
CA LEU A 152 21.65 -1.60 -7.80
C LEU A 152 22.96 -1.87 -8.55
N SER A 153 22.90 -2.10 -9.86
CA SER A 153 24.09 -2.38 -10.70
C SER A 153 25.04 -1.20 -10.84
N ASN A 154 24.50 0.02 -10.72
CA ASN A 154 25.25 1.27 -10.83
C ASN A 154 25.50 1.93 -9.46
N SER A 155 25.17 1.22 -8.37
CA SER A 155 25.48 1.63 -7.00
C SER A 155 26.93 1.32 -6.63
N ASP A 156 27.43 1.99 -5.59
CA ASP A 156 28.81 1.79 -5.12
C ASP A 156 29.05 0.37 -4.61
N ASP A 157 30.32 -0.05 -4.68
CA ASP A 157 30.77 -1.34 -4.16
C ASP A 157 30.42 -1.53 -2.67
N GLU A 158 30.40 -0.46 -1.87
CA GLU A 158 30.03 -0.51 -0.45
C GLU A 158 28.56 -0.94 -0.23
N MET A 159 27.65 -0.47 -1.09
CA MET A 159 26.24 -0.84 -1.04
C MET A 159 26.05 -2.32 -1.35
N THR A 160 26.71 -2.82 -2.40
CA THR A 160 26.61 -4.24 -2.80
C THR A 160 27.28 -5.16 -1.78
N ARG A 161 28.42 -4.76 -1.19
CA ARG A 161 29.08 -5.50 -0.09
C ARG A 161 28.19 -5.59 1.14
N THR A 162 27.63 -4.46 1.60
CA THR A 162 26.70 -4.44 2.74
C THR A 162 25.52 -5.41 2.53
N LEU A 163 24.94 -5.43 1.33
CA LEU A 163 23.83 -6.34 1.02
C LEU A 163 24.26 -7.81 1.03
N ARG A 164 25.47 -8.11 0.56
CA ARG A 164 26.03 -9.47 0.53
C ARG A 164 26.44 -9.97 1.91
N GLU A 165 26.89 -9.11 2.81
CA GLU A 165 27.22 -9.48 4.19
C GLU A 165 25.99 -9.89 5.01
N ILE A 166 24.80 -9.40 4.65
CA ILE A 166 23.56 -9.78 5.32
C ILE A 166 23.23 -11.25 5.04
N ASP A 167 22.97 -11.99 6.11
CA ASP A 167 22.54 -13.40 6.04
C ASP A 167 21.27 -13.53 5.14
N PRO A 168 21.27 -14.45 4.17
CA PRO A 168 20.14 -14.71 3.29
C PRO A 168 18.80 -14.95 4.02
N ASP A 169 18.84 -15.61 5.17
CA ASP A 169 17.68 -15.98 5.97
C ASP A 169 17.42 -15.01 7.15
N ALA A 170 18.18 -13.91 7.22
CA ALA A 170 18.01 -12.92 8.28
C ALA A 170 16.61 -12.26 8.24
N LYS A 171 16.04 -12.01 9.43
CA LYS A 171 14.75 -11.32 9.58
C LYS A 171 14.91 -9.81 9.35
N GLU A 172 13.77 -9.11 9.18
CA GLU A 172 13.73 -7.66 8.96
C GLU A 172 14.57 -6.85 9.98
N GLU A 173 14.62 -7.28 11.24
CA GLU A 173 15.37 -6.56 12.28
C GLU A 173 16.88 -6.57 12.05
N ALA A 174 17.45 -7.69 11.60
CA ALA A 174 18.87 -7.78 11.26
C ALA A 174 19.22 -6.91 10.03
N VAL A 175 18.28 -6.74 9.10
CA VAL A 175 18.43 -5.82 7.98
C VAL A 175 18.46 -4.37 8.46
N LYS A 176 17.55 -4.00 9.36
CA LYS A 176 17.54 -2.64 9.93
C LYS A 176 18.86 -2.35 10.66
N GLU A 177 19.37 -3.33 11.41
CA GLU A 177 20.64 -3.21 12.12
C GLU A 177 21.83 -3.01 11.17
N ALA A 178 21.91 -3.78 10.07
CA ALA A 178 22.96 -3.64 9.06
C ALA A 178 22.98 -2.28 8.34
N PHE A 179 21.83 -1.59 8.34
CA PHE A 179 21.64 -0.27 7.73
C PHE A 179 21.57 0.88 8.75
N LYS A 180 21.69 0.59 10.06
CA LYS A 180 21.63 1.59 11.12
C LYS A 180 22.83 2.53 11.04
N GLY A 181 22.56 3.85 11.12
CA GLY A 181 23.61 4.88 11.06
C GLY A 181 24.19 5.13 9.67
N LYS A 182 23.75 4.41 8.63
CA LYS A 182 24.19 4.60 7.25
C LYS A 182 23.38 5.69 6.56
N LEU A 183 24.09 6.55 5.84
CA LEU A 183 23.55 7.68 5.12
C LEU A 183 23.64 7.43 3.62
N LEU A 184 22.52 7.57 2.90
CA LEU A 184 22.37 7.16 1.51
C LEU A 184 21.98 8.36 0.63
N THR A 185 22.51 8.41 -0.59
CA THR A 185 22.11 9.40 -1.60
C THR A 185 22.24 8.83 -3.01
N PHE A 186 21.62 9.46 -4.01
CA PHE A 186 21.81 9.04 -5.39
C PHE A 186 23.19 9.44 -5.93
N ALA A 187 23.90 8.44 -6.45
CA ALA A 187 25.02 8.62 -7.36
C ALA A 187 24.47 8.85 -8.77
N ARG A 188 25.07 9.77 -9.52
CA ARG A 188 24.88 9.84 -10.97
C ARG A 188 26.19 9.47 -11.63
N THR A 189 26.15 8.40 -12.41
CA THR A 189 27.28 7.94 -13.21
C THR A 189 26.92 8.10 -14.68
N GLU A 190 27.86 8.57 -15.48
CA GLU A 190 27.67 8.66 -16.93
C GLU A 190 28.02 7.30 -17.55
N THR A 191 27.15 6.83 -18.44
CA THR A 191 27.43 5.64 -19.24
C THR A 191 28.43 5.97 -20.35
N LEU A 192 28.98 4.92 -20.97
CA LEU A 192 29.82 5.06 -22.17
C LEU A 192 29.08 5.76 -23.34
N SER A 193 27.74 5.76 -23.32
CA SER A 193 26.88 6.45 -24.28
C SER A 193 26.59 7.92 -23.91
N GLY A 194 27.10 8.42 -22.78
CA GLY A 194 26.86 9.78 -22.29
C GLY A 194 25.49 10.01 -21.65
N GLU A 195 24.72 8.93 -21.39
CA GLU A 195 23.46 9.02 -20.64
C GLU A 195 23.73 8.91 -19.13
N THR A 196 23.06 9.72 -18.32
CA THR A 196 23.21 9.67 -16.85
C THR A 196 22.40 8.52 -16.28
N VAL A 197 23.05 7.59 -15.60
CA VAL A 197 22.41 6.49 -14.86
C VAL A 197 22.49 6.76 -13.36
N VAL A 198 21.45 6.31 -12.65
CA VAL A 198 21.26 6.56 -11.23
C VAL A 198 21.66 5.32 -10.45
N GLY A 199 22.62 5.47 -9.54
CA GLY A 199 23.00 4.49 -8.54
C GLY A 199 22.82 5.03 -7.14
N ILE A 200 23.19 4.25 -6.13
CA ILE A 200 23.16 4.67 -4.72
C ILE A 200 24.58 4.64 -4.17
N THR A 201 24.95 5.75 -3.53
CA THR A 201 26.17 5.82 -2.73
C THR A 201 25.82 5.69 -1.26
N MET A 202 26.70 5.02 -0.52
CA MET A 202 26.61 4.85 0.92
C MET A 202 27.73 5.65 1.56
N GLY A 203 27.42 6.44 2.57
CA GLY A 203 28.39 7.13 3.39
C GLY A 203 28.24 6.74 4.85
N SER A 204 29.36 6.43 5.51
CA SER A 204 29.42 6.34 6.96
C SER A 204 29.33 7.75 7.57
N GLY A 205 28.67 7.88 8.71
CA GLY A 205 28.37 9.17 9.33
C GLY A 205 29.61 9.85 9.94
N SER A 206 30.16 10.83 9.23
CA SER A 206 30.39 12.17 9.77
C SER A 206 29.74 13.15 8.78
N ILE A 207 29.05 14.17 9.30
CA ILE A 207 28.61 15.30 8.47
C ILE A 207 29.86 16.12 8.19
N GLU A 208 30.73 15.64 7.31
CA GLU A 208 31.75 16.49 6.71
C GLU A 208 31.13 17.16 5.48
N GLU A 209 30.96 18.47 5.61
CA GLU A 209 30.72 19.39 4.52
C GLU A 209 31.71 19.06 3.39
N THR A 210 31.19 18.64 2.24
CA THR A 210 32.01 18.43 1.06
C THR A 210 32.39 19.80 0.51
N SER A 211 33.42 20.41 1.09
CA SER A 211 34.13 21.50 0.45
C SER A 211 34.99 20.90 -0.66
N HIS A 212 34.69 21.29 -1.89
CA HIS A 212 35.63 21.15 -3.00
C HIS A 212 36.95 21.83 -2.61
N HIS A 213 38.11 21.16 -2.71
CA HIS A 213 39.33 21.86 -3.14
C HIS A 213 40.44 20.98 -3.71
N MET A 214 41.01 21.53 -4.78
CA MET A 214 42.28 21.22 -5.44
C MET A 214 43.49 21.39 -4.50
N PRO A 215 44.68 20.85 -4.85
CA PRO A 215 45.82 20.83 -3.96
C PRO A 215 46.66 22.12 -4.04
N GLY A 216 47.18 22.55 -2.89
CA GLY A 216 48.38 23.38 -2.80
C GLY A 216 48.31 24.51 -1.78
N SER A 217 48.95 24.32 -0.63
CA SER A 217 50.08 25.15 -0.13
C SER A 217 50.21 25.04 1.39
N ASP A 218 51.43 24.73 1.84
CA ASP A 218 51.87 24.69 3.24
C ASP A 218 51.72 26.03 3.97
N ILE A 219 51.56 26.00 5.30
CA ILE A 219 52.28 26.82 6.32
C ILE A 219 51.81 26.44 7.76
N HIS A 220 52.81 26.08 8.58
CA HIS A 220 53.01 26.00 10.05
C HIS A 220 51.87 25.95 11.12
N PRO A 221 52.13 25.29 12.28
CA PRO A 221 51.18 25.08 13.38
C PRO A 221 51.38 26.04 14.58
N THR A 222 50.30 26.33 15.32
CA THR A 222 50.36 26.83 16.71
C THR A 222 49.21 26.29 17.55
N PRO A 223 49.38 26.16 18.89
CA PRO A 223 48.69 25.14 19.67
C PRO A 223 47.60 25.66 20.63
N SER A 224 46.86 24.69 21.17
CA SER A 224 46.11 24.68 22.43
C SER A 224 44.74 25.37 22.51
N SER A 225 43.73 24.56 22.82
CA SER A 225 42.61 24.89 23.70
C SER A 225 41.85 23.58 23.99
N ASP A 226 42.28 22.87 25.03
CA ASP A 226 41.48 21.83 25.69
C ASP A 226 40.11 22.39 26.07
N ARG A 227 39.05 21.78 25.54
CA ARG A 227 37.72 21.84 26.13
C ARG A 227 37.09 20.45 26.08
N ASP A 228 37.03 19.85 27.26
CA ASP A 228 36.19 18.72 27.62
C ASP A 228 34.82 18.78 26.94
N LEU A 229 34.45 17.70 26.26
CA LEU A 229 33.10 17.47 25.74
C LEU A 229 32.57 16.14 26.29
N THR A 230 32.44 16.05 27.61
CA THR A 230 31.57 15.09 28.27
C THR A 230 30.14 15.64 28.28
N ASP A 231 29.42 15.52 27.16
CA ASP A 231 27.95 15.44 27.17
C ASP A 231 27.43 14.99 25.80
N VAL A 232 27.52 13.69 25.50
CA VAL A 232 26.67 13.07 24.48
C VAL A 232 25.64 12.26 25.25
N ALA A 233 24.53 12.91 25.51
CA ALA A 233 23.34 12.31 26.08
C ALA A 233 22.94 11.08 25.25
N GLU A 234 23.15 9.92 25.85
CA GLU A 234 22.66 8.63 25.41
C GLU A 234 21.12 8.68 25.45
N ILE A 235 20.48 8.90 24.29
CA ILE A 235 19.03 8.72 24.14
C ILE A 235 18.78 7.21 24.09
N THR A 236 18.73 6.59 25.26
CA THR A 236 18.23 5.22 25.43
C THR A 236 16.71 5.25 25.30
N GLU A 237 16.18 5.01 24.10
CA GLU A 237 14.74 4.80 23.92
C GLU A 237 14.32 3.53 24.68
N THR A 238 13.57 3.71 25.76
CA THR A 238 12.90 2.62 26.48
C THR A 238 11.85 1.96 25.57
N PRO A 239 11.88 0.63 25.35
CA PRO A 239 10.87 -0.01 24.50
C PRO A 239 9.51 0.02 25.19
N SER A 240 8.56 0.73 24.58
CA SER A 240 7.18 0.81 25.05
C SER A 240 6.52 -0.58 25.07
N LEU A 241 5.72 -0.83 26.11
CA LEU A 241 4.98 -2.07 26.39
C LEU A 241 4.05 -2.49 25.21
N MET A 242 3.75 -1.54 24.30
CA MET A 242 2.90 -1.69 23.11
C MET A 242 3.57 -2.45 21.94
N SER A 243 4.89 -2.71 22.02
CA SER A 243 5.69 -3.40 20.99
C SER A 243 5.63 -4.93 21.04
N ARG A 244 5.06 -5.52 22.09
CA ARG A 244 5.05 -6.99 22.29
C ARG A 244 3.92 -7.73 21.59
N VAL A 245 2.92 -7.03 21.05
CA VAL A 245 1.83 -7.66 20.29
C VAL A 245 2.16 -7.56 18.80
N PRO A 246 2.13 -8.66 18.03
CA PRO A 246 2.28 -8.60 16.58
C PRO A 246 1.03 -7.90 16.00
N TRP A 247 1.08 -6.56 15.94
CA TRP A 247 0.00 -5.69 15.48
C TRP A 247 -0.63 -6.14 14.16
N LYS A 248 0.19 -6.73 13.27
CA LYS A 248 -0.27 -7.32 11.99
C LYS A 248 -1.25 -8.49 12.19
N GLN A 249 -0.99 -9.40 13.14
CA GLN A 249 -1.87 -10.55 13.40
C GLN A 249 -3.16 -10.10 14.10
N PHE A 250 -3.06 -9.19 15.07
CA PHE A 250 -4.22 -8.60 15.73
C PHE A 250 -5.14 -7.88 14.73
N HIS A 251 -4.58 -7.07 13.84
CA HIS A 251 -5.34 -6.37 12.80
C HIS A 251 -6.09 -7.34 11.88
N VAL A 252 -5.46 -8.42 11.42
CA VAL A 252 -6.12 -9.44 10.60
C VAL A 252 -7.25 -10.12 11.37
N ALA A 253 -7.03 -10.51 12.63
CA ALA A 253 -8.06 -11.12 13.47
C ALA A 253 -9.26 -10.18 13.68
N LEU A 254 -8.99 -8.88 13.92
CA LEU A 254 -10.02 -7.85 14.07
C LEU A 254 -10.86 -7.70 12.79
N VAL A 255 -10.22 -7.63 11.62
CA VAL A 255 -10.93 -7.54 10.34
C VAL A 255 -11.81 -8.76 10.10
N VAL A 256 -11.29 -9.97 10.34
CA VAL A 256 -12.06 -11.21 10.18
C VAL A 256 -13.26 -11.25 11.14
N PHE A 257 -13.05 -10.89 12.40
CA PHE A 257 -14.12 -10.83 13.41
C PHE A 257 -15.21 -9.84 13.00
N LEU A 258 -14.84 -8.62 12.60
CA LEU A 258 -15.81 -7.61 12.17
C LEU A 258 -16.52 -8.01 10.88
N HIS A 259 -15.82 -8.65 9.94
CA HIS A 259 -16.44 -9.16 8.72
C HIS A 259 -17.49 -10.24 9.01
N LEU A 260 -17.20 -11.16 9.93
CA LEU A 260 -18.16 -12.16 10.41
C LEU A 260 -19.34 -11.53 11.18
N ALA A 261 -19.08 -10.53 12.01
CA ALA A 261 -20.11 -9.81 12.72
C ALA A 261 -21.06 -9.08 11.75
N MET A 262 -20.51 -8.37 10.76
CA MET A 262 -21.26 -7.71 9.69
C MET A 262 -22.13 -8.71 8.90
N PHE A 263 -21.52 -9.83 8.51
CA PHE A 263 -22.22 -10.92 7.82
C PHE A 263 -23.38 -11.47 8.67
N GLY A 264 -23.14 -11.73 9.96
CA GLY A 264 -24.17 -12.24 10.88
C GLY A 264 -25.32 -11.27 11.11
N VAL A 265 -25.04 -9.98 11.26
CA VAL A 265 -26.08 -8.94 11.44
C VAL A 265 -26.97 -8.83 10.21
N ILE A 266 -26.38 -8.77 9.01
CA ILE A 266 -27.13 -8.67 7.76
C ILE A 266 -27.87 -9.97 7.45
N LEU A 267 -27.25 -11.14 7.70
CA LEU A 267 -27.90 -12.44 7.54
C LEU A 267 -29.10 -12.57 8.48
N SER A 268 -28.95 -12.17 9.75
CA SER A 268 -30.06 -12.15 10.71
C SER A 268 -31.21 -11.27 10.21
N PHE A 269 -30.90 -10.13 9.59
CA PHE A 269 -31.93 -9.28 8.99
C PHE A 269 -32.62 -9.97 7.80
N VAL A 270 -31.86 -10.55 6.87
CA VAL A 270 -32.44 -11.25 5.69
C VAL A 270 -33.30 -12.45 6.11
N LEU A 271 -32.89 -13.19 7.15
CA LEU A 271 -33.64 -14.36 7.64
C LEU A 271 -34.86 -13.99 8.48
N ALA A 272 -34.77 -12.95 9.32
CA ALA A 272 -35.87 -12.54 10.20
C ALA A 272 -36.79 -11.49 9.55
N GLY A 273 -36.32 -10.81 8.51
CA GLY A 273 -36.98 -9.68 7.83
C GLY A 273 -38.14 -10.06 6.92
N ASN A 274 -38.54 -11.33 6.86
CA ASN A 274 -39.73 -11.75 6.12
C ASN A 274 -40.98 -11.92 7.02
N ASP A 275 -40.83 -11.94 8.36
CA ASP A 275 -41.91 -12.29 9.28
C ASP A 275 -42.26 -11.22 10.34
N VAL A 276 -41.68 -10.00 10.25
CA VAL A 276 -41.86 -8.99 11.32
C VAL A 276 -42.17 -7.62 10.73
N TYR A 277 -43.43 -7.44 10.32
CA TYR A 277 -44.03 -6.12 10.12
C TYR A 277 -45.09 -5.90 11.19
N GLN A 278 -44.81 -4.98 12.10
CA GLN A 278 -45.64 -4.73 13.26
C GLN A 278 -45.94 -3.23 13.33
N VAL A 279 -47.10 -2.88 12.78
CA VAL A 279 -47.62 -1.51 12.77
C VAL A 279 -48.62 -1.40 13.91
N ASN A 280 -48.44 -0.43 14.81
CA ASN A 280 -49.45 -0.06 15.78
C ASN A 280 -50.60 0.62 15.04
N LEU A 281 -51.52 -0.16 14.50
CA LEU A 281 -52.81 0.35 14.03
C LEU A 281 -53.73 0.40 15.25
N LEU A 282 -54.32 1.57 15.53
CA LEU A 282 -55.57 1.61 16.26
C LEU A 282 -56.56 0.81 15.41
N GLY A 283 -56.95 -0.37 15.87
CA GLY A 283 -58.09 -1.07 15.27
C GLY A 283 -59.34 -0.18 15.37
N ALA A 284 -60.34 -0.43 14.52
CA ALA A 284 -61.62 0.29 14.55
C ALA A 284 -62.33 0.25 15.93
N ASP A 285 -61.86 -0.67 16.78
CA ASP A 285 -62.22 -1.02 18.14
C ASP A 285 -61.49 -0.19 19.23
N GLY A 286 -60.50 0.63 18.87
CA GLY A 286 -59.80 1.52 19.80
C GLY A 286 -58.79 0.83 20.74
N GLU A 287 -58.60 -0.49 20.63
CA GLU A 287 -57.59 -1.22 21.39
C GLU A 287 -56.21 -1.20 20.72
N LYS A 288 -55.16 -1.11 21.56
CA LYS A 288 -53.75 -1.18 21.12
C LYS A 288 -53.32 -2.64 21.03
N HIS A 289 -53.25 -3.19 19.83
CA HIS A 289 -52.62 -4.49 19.64
C HIS A 289 -51.09 -4.36 19.71
N ASN A 290 -50.52 -4.77 20.84
CA ASN A 290 -49.07 -4.85 21.01
C ASN A 290 -48.55 -6.12 20.38
N THR A 291 -48.05 -6.02 19.16
CA THR A 291 -46.96 -6.90 18.76
C THR A 291 -45.98 -5.98 18.03
N ALA A 292 -44.77 -5.74 18.56
CA ALA A 292 -43.71 -4.95 17.91
C ALA A 292 -42.30 -5.40 18.37
N VAL A 293 -41.64 -6.29 17.62
CA VAL A 293 -40.20 -6.54 17.73
C VAL A 293 -39.49 -5.42 16.99
N LYS A 294 -39.34 -4.30 17.70
CA LYS A 294 -38.46 -3.20 17.29
C LYS A 294 -37.04 -3.72 17.20
N TRP A 295 -36.40 -3.64 16.02
CA TRP A 295 -34.97 -3.88 15.85
C TRP A 295 -34.16 -2.79 16.57
N LYS A 296 -34.12 -2.85 17.90
CA LYS A 296 -33.46 -1.84 18.76
C LYS A 296 -31.98 -1.63 18.42
N PHE A 297 -31.35 -2.61 17.79
CA PHE A 297 -29.92 -2.57 17.44
C PHE A 297 -29.62 -1.82 16.12
N LEU A 298 -30.47 -1.94 15.10
CA LEU A 298 -30.28 -1.30 13.78
C LEU A 298 -31.15 -0.05 13.58
N ASP A 299 -31.89 0.38 14.61
CA ASP A 299 -32.73 1.58 14.59
C ASP A 299 -31.88 2.84 14.30
N GLY A 300 -31.90 3.27 13.03
CA GLY A 300 -31.20 4.42 12.48
C GLY A 300 -31.94 5.74 12.68
N THR A 301 -33.00 5.76 13.50
CA THR A 301 -33.64 7.02 13.92
C THR A 301 -32.69 7.92 14.72
N LYS A 302 -31.59 7.37 15.24
CA LYS A 302 -30.47 8.10 15.85
C LYS A 302 -29.20 7.90 15.02
N PHE A 303 -28.37 8.95 14.96
CA PHE A 303 -27.03 8.89 14.37
C PHE A 303 -26.21 7.77 15.02
N GLY A 304 -25.68 6.82 14.23
CA GLY A 304 -24.81 5.79 14.80
C GLY A 304 -24.70 4.50 13.99
N PRO A 305 -25.77 3.70 13.82
CA PRO A 305 -25.65 2.37 13.22
C PRO A 305 -25.17 2.41 11.76
N ARG A 306 -25.69 3.32 10.92
CA ARG A 306 -25.23 3.43 9.52
C ARG A 306 -23.80 3.92 9.45
N PHE A 307 -23.50 4.97 10.20
CA PHE A 307 -22.15 5.50 10.34
C PHE A 307 -21.16 4.43 10.79
N PHE A 308 -21.50 3.59 11.77
CA PHE A 308 -20.62 2.54 12.26
C PHE A 308 -20.37 1.48 11.20
N MET A 309 -21.44 0.94 10.58
CA MET A 309 -21.34 -0.10 9.55
C MET A 309 -20.52 0.38 8.34
N THR A 310 -20.80 1.60 7.86
CA THR A 310 -20.05 2.21 6.76
C THR A 310 -18.62 2.57 7.14
N SER A 311 -18.36 2.97 8.40
CA SER A 311 -17.01 3.22 8.90
C SER A 311 -16.18 1.95 8.97
N VAL A 312 -16.75 0.85 9.46
CA VAL A 312 -16.08 -0.46 9.48
C VAL A 312 -15.70 -0.87 8.06
N THR A 313 -16.62 -0.76 7.10
CA THR A 313 -16.31 -1.07 5.70
C THR A 313 -15.25 -0.14 5.12
N SER A 314 -15.35 1.17 5.39
CA SER A 314 -14.46 2.19 4.84
C SER A 314 -13.04 2.12 5.41
N PHE A 315 -12.88 1.99 6.72
CA PHE A 315 -11.56 2.03 7.37
C PHE A 315 -10.88 0.68 7.51
N LEU A 316 -11.65 -0.43 7.53
CA LEU A 316 -11.09 -1.75 7.79
C LEU A 316 -11.20 -2.67 6.58
N LEU A 317 -12.40 -2.93 6.06
CA LEU A 317 -12.56 -3.91 4.97
C LEU A 317 -11.89 -3.43 3.67
N ILE A 318 -12.18 -2.22 3.20
CA ILE A 318 -11.61 -1.73 1.93
C ILE A 318 -10.07 -1.71 1.97
N PRO A 319 -9.42 -1.05 2.95
CA PRO A 319 -7.95 -1.03 3.00
C PRO A 319 -7.35 -2.42 3.20
N PHE A 320 -8.01 -3.33 3.91
CA PHE A 320 -7.56 -4.71 4.03
C PHE A 320 -7.50 -5.40 2.66
N TRP A 321 -8.58 -5.35 1.88
CA TRP A 321 -8.62 -5.98 0.57
C TRP A 321 -7.71 -5.31 -0.45
N GLU A 322 -7.49 -4.00 -0.36
CA GLU A 322 -6.49 -3.28 -1.16
C GLU A 322 -5.07 -3.75 -0.84
N ASN A 323 -4.72 -3.92 0.44
CA ASN A 323 -3.41 -4.44 0.82
C ASN A 323 -3.21 -5.90 0.41
N VAL A 324 -4.27 -6.72 0.47
CA VAL A 324 -4.24 -8.10 -0.03
C VAL A 324 -4.02 -8.11 -1.54
N GLU A 325 -4.80 -7.33 -2.29
CA GLU A 325 -4.67 -7.21 -3.74
C GLU A 325 -3.27 -6.76 -4.16
N LEU A 326 -2.77 -5.72 -3.50
CA LEU A 326 -1.41 -5.22 -3.70
C LEU A 326 -0.37 -6.30 -3.42
N SER A 327 -0.49 -7.04 -2.31
CA SER A 327 0.42 -8.15 -1.97
C SER A 327 0.42 -9.25 -3.03
N VAL A 328 -0.75 -9.58 -3.58
CA VAL A 328 -0.88 -10.57 -4.66
C VAL A 328 -0.23 -10.06 -5.94
N ARG A 329 -0.41 -8.77 -6.24
CA ARG A 329 0.18 -8.10 -7.40
C ARG A 329 1.70 -8.09 -7.30
N ILE A 330 2.27 -7.79 -6.13
CA ILE A 330 3.73 -7.78 -5.87
C ILE A 330 4.32 -9.17 -6.08
N MET A 331 3.58 -10.21 -5.66
CA MET A 331 4.04 -11.60 -5.74
C MET A 331 3.87 -12.23 -7.14
N ALA A 332 3.04 -11.63 -8.00
CA ALA A 332 2.75 -12.15 -9.33
C ALA A 332 4.00 -12.38 -10.20
N PRO A 333 4.96 -11.42 -10.36
CA PRO A 333 6.17 -11.65 -11.16
C PRO A 333 7.04 -12.79 -10.60
N TYR A 334 7.24 -12.85 -9.28
CA TYR A 334 8.04 -13.91 -8.65
C TYR A 334 7.41 -15.30 -8.80
N ARG A 335 6.08 -15.41 -8.74
CA ARG A 335 5.37 -16.68 -9.00
C ARG A 335 5.49 -17.13 -10.44
N ARG A 336 5.48 -16.19 -11.39
CA ARG A 336 5.70 -16.48 -12.82
C ARG A 336 7.12 -17.00 -13.06
N LEU A 337 8.13 -16.30 -12.52
CA LEU A 337 9.54 -16.70 -12.58
C LEU A 337 9.81 -18.06 -11.92
N LYS A 338 9.05 -18.43 -10.89
CA LYS A 338 9.16 -19.77 -10.27
C LYS A 338 8.54 -20.87 -11.13
N LYS A 339 7.42 -20.60 -11.81
CA LYS A 339 6.63 -21.62 -12.53
C LYS A 339 7.13 -21.86 -13.96
N SER A 340 7.72 -20.87 -14.63
CA SER A 340 8.13 -20.98 -16.03
C SER A 340 9.35 -20.13 -16.35
N THR A 341 10.33 -20.69 -17.06
CA THR A 341 11.44 -20.01 -17.75
C THR A 341 11.00 -19.47 -19.12
N SER A 342 9.88 -18.74 -19.15
CA SER A 342 9.24 -18.20 -20.37
C SER A 342 9.89 -16.91 -20.86
N GLU A 343 9.70 -16.57 -22.15
CA GLU A 343 10.18 -15.35 -22.80
C GLU A 343 9.71 -14.06 -22.09
N SER A 344 10.68 -13.47 -21.40
CA SER A 344 10.97 -12.08 -21.02
C SER A 344 9.88 -10.98 -20.95
N ARG A 345 9.00 -10.85 -21.96
CA ARG A 345 8.25 -9.61 -22.30
C ARG A 345 7.28 -9.08 -21.21
N HIS A 346 6.95 -9.87 -20.20
CA HIS A 346 5.96 -9.52 -19.15
C HIS A 346 6.34 -9.99 -17.73
N LEU A 347 7.57 -10.46 -17.55
CA LEU A 347 8.05 -11.06 -16.30
C LEU A 347 8.52 -10.02 -15.28
N PHE A 348 9.08 -8.89 -15.76
CA PHE A 348 9.75 -7.90 -14.92
C PHE A 348 8.96 -6.61 -14.68
N THR A 349 7.94 -6.33 -15.49
CA THR A 349 7.15 -5.10 -15.40
C THR A 349 5.97 -5.31 -14.46
N MET A 350 6.09 -4.75 -13.25
CA MET A 350 5.00 -4.69 -12.30
C MET A 350 4.20 -3.40 -12.52
N TYR A 351 2.92 -3.51 -12.89
CA TYR A 351 2.03 -2.35 -13.04
C TYR A 351 1.35 -2.03 -11.72
N LEU A 352 1.95 -1.15 -10.89
CA LEU A 352 1.42 -0.81 -9.56
C LEU A 352 0.27 0.22 -9.58
N HIS A 353 0.10 0.99 -10.66
CA HIS A 353 -0.79 2.17 -10.67
C HIS A 353 -2.22 1.92 -11.18
N GLY A 354 -2.72 0.68 -11.14
CA GLY A 354 -4.12 0.44 -11.47
C GLY A 354 -5.04 0.74 -10.29
N VAL A 355 -6.06 1.59 -10.49
CA VAL A 355 -7.29 1.48 -9.67
C VAL A 355 -7.75 0.02 -9.74
N PRO A 356 -8.30 -0.56 -8.66
CA PRO A 356 -8.79 -1.94 -8.66
C PRO A 356 -9.65 -2.29 -9.89
N PHE A 357 -10.43 -1.32 -10.39
CA PHE A 357 -11.22 -1.42 -11.62
C PHE A 357 -10.39 -1.71 -12.88
N THR A 358 -9.29 -0.98 -13.10
CA THR A 358 -8.40 -1.18 -14.25
C THR A 358 -7.55 -2.44 -14.11
N ALA A 359 -7.16 -2.76 -12.87
CA ALA A 359 -6.40 -3.95 -12.55
C ALA A 359 -7.22 -5.22 -12.84
N LEU A 360 -8.52 -5.23 -12.57
CA LEU A 360 -9.41 -6.35 -12.85
C LEU A 360 -9.43 -6.70 -14.35
N PHE A 361 -9.68 -5.72 -15.21
CA PHE A 361 -9.74 -5.96 -16.67
C PHE A 361 -8.39 -6.46 -17.21
N LYS A 362 -7.30 -5.83 -16.77
CA LYS A 362 -5.93 -6.22 -17.16
C LYS A 362 -5.57 -7.62 -16.65
N ALA A 363 -5.93 -7.95 -15.41
CA ALA A 363 -5.66 -9.25 -14.80
C ALA A 363 -6.39 -10.38 -15.53
N LEU A 364 -7.64 -10.14 -15.92
CA LEU A 364 -8.46 -11.07 -16.67
C LEU A 364 -7.87 -11.32 -18.07
N TRP A 365 -7.42 -10.26 -18.75
CA TRP A 365 -6.79 -10.36 -20.07
C TRP A 365 -5.47 -11.14 -20.07
N HIS A 366 -4.67 -11.02 -18.99
CA HIS A 366 -3.37 -11.71 -18.89
C HIS A 366 -3.46 -13.12 -18.27
N GLY A 367 -4.66 -13.69 -18.05
CA GLY A 367 -4.83 -15.07 -17.59
C GLY A 367 -4.41 -15.36 -16.14
N ASN A 368 -4.22 -14.33 -15.31
CA ASN A 368 -3.91 -14.50 -13.89
C ASN A 368 -5.20 -14.61 -13.05
N TRP A 369 -5.84 -15.77 -13.07
CA TRP A 369 -7.15 -15.99 -12.44
C TRP A 369 -7.23 -15.61 -10.97
N TYR A 370 -6.23 -15.96 -10.16
CA TYR A 370 -6.24 -15.63 -8.74
C TYR A 370 -6.12 -14.12 -8.48
N HIS A 371 -5.27 -13.42 -9.23
CA HIS A 371 -5.15 -11.96 -9.14
C HIS A 371 -6.44 -11.28 -9.61
N ALA A 372 -7.08 -11.79 -10.67
CA ALA A 372 -8.40 -11.32 -11.13
C ALA A 372 -9.48 -11.52 -10.06
N PHE A 373 -9.48 -12.65 -9.36
CA PHE A 373 -10.43 -12.91 -8.27
C PHE A 373 -10.24 -11.95 -7.09
N VAL A 374 -9.01 -11.72 -6.64
CA VAL A 374 -8.73 -10.79 -5.53
C VAL A 374 -9.06 -9.34 -5.92
N THR A 375 -8.72 -8.91 -7.14
CA THR A 375 -9.11 -7.58 -7.65
C THR A 375 -10.63 -7.41 -7.76
N LEU A 376 -11.36 -8.47 -8.15
CA LEU A 376 -12.83 -8.48 -8.13
C LEU A 376 -13.37 -8.29 -6.72
N ILE A 377 -12.84 -8.99 -5.72
CA ILE A 377 -13.25 -8.82 -4.31
C ILE A 377 -13.00 -7.39 -3.85
N THR A 378 -11.84 -6.81 -4.16
CA THR A 378 -11.53 -5.42 -3.80
C THR A 378 -12.50 -4.44 -4.43
N VAL A 379 -12.87 -4.62 -5.71
CA VAL A 379 -13.91 -3.83 -6.37
C VAL A 379 -15.28 -4.01 -5.69
N LEU A 380 -15.65 -5.25 -5.36
CA LEU A 380 -16.90 -5.53 -4.64
C LEU A 380 -16.93 -4.90 -3.25
N ALA A 381 -15.79 -4.72 -2.57
CA ALA A 381 -15.73 -4.01 -1.28
C ALA A 381 -16.15 -2.53 -1.40
N TYR A 382 -15.85 -1.89 -2.54
CA TYR A 382 -16.33 -0.53 -2.84
C TYR A 382 -17.84 -0.49 -3.09
N PHE A 383 -18.39 -1.48 -3.79
CA PHE A 383 -19.83 -1.62 -3.97
C PHE A 383 -20.55 -1.94 -2.67
N LEU A 384 -19.96 -2.77 -1.81
CA LEU A 384 -20.46 -3.09 -0.48
C LEU A 384 -20.67 -1.82 0.35
N LEU A 385 -19.75 -0.87 0.30
CA LEU A 385 -19.89 0.41 0.98
C LEU A 385 -21.13 1.20 0.53
N ILE A 386 -21.53 1.08 -0.74
CA ILE A 386 -22.75 1.69 -1.28
C ILE A 386 -23.99 0.92 -0.81
N PHE A 387 -23.98 -0.41 -0.91
CA PHE A 387 -25.13 -1.24 -0.53
C PHE A 387 -25.41 -1.23 0.97
N ILE A 388 -24.37 -1.13 1.81
CA ILE A 388 -24.52 -1.01 3.27
C ILE A 388 -25.32 0.25 3.62
N ALA A 389 -25.11 1.37 2.94
CA ALA A 389 -25.91 2.58 3.17
C ALA A 389 -27.40 2.38 2.81
N GLY A 390 -27.71 1.41 1.95
CA GLY A 390 -29.07 1.03 1.58
C GLY A 390 -29.72 -0.01 2.50
N VAL A 391 -29.01 -0.61 3.47
CA VAL A 391 -29.62 -1.53 4.44
C VAL A 391 -30.75 -0.82 5.20
N PRO A 392 -31.87 -1.48 5.50
CA PRO A 392 -32.99 -0.84 6.19
C PRO A 392 -32.61 -0.55 7.63
N TYR A 393 -32.31 0.71 7.90
CA TYR A 393 -32.15 1.20 9.27
C TYR A 393 -33.39 1.95 9.78
N ASN A 394 -34.33 2.28 8.89
CA ASN A 394 -35.56 2.99 9.23
C ASN A 394 -36.77 2.25 8.67
N TYR A 395 -37.90 2.35 9.37
CA TYR A 395 -39.18 1.74 9.00
C TYR A 395 -39.80 2.33 7.72
N GLY A 396 -39.50 3.58 7.39
CA GLY A 396 -40.06 4.27 6.22
C GLY A 396 -39.32 4.03 4.91
N GLN A 397 -38.37 3.10 4.88
CA GLN A 397 -37.56 2.82 3.70
C GLN A 397 -38.29 1.86 2.76
N MET A 398 -38.19 2.09 1.44
CA MET A 398 -38.84 1.25 0.42
C MET A 398 -38.42 -0.23 0.55
N GLU A 399 -39.41 -1.12 0.65
CA GLU A 399 -39.23 -2.55 0.90
C GLU A 399 -38.32 -3.19 -0.16
N ASP A 400 -38.65 -3.01 -1.44
CA ASP A 400 -37.88 -3.56 -2.56
C ASP A 400 -36.42 -3.13 -2.56
N LEU A 401 -36.17 -1.82 -2.34
CA LEU A 401 -34.82 -1.28 -2.34
C LEU A 401 -34.00 -1.84 -1.18
N SER A 402 -34.62 -1.95 0.00
CA SER A 402 -33.98 -2.45 1.21
C SER A 402 -33.67 -3.95 1.15
N PHE A 403 -34.54 -4.73 0.50
CA PHE A 403 -34.33 -6.16 0.28
C PHE A 403 -33.16 -6.38 -0.69
N VAL A 404 -33.17 -5.70 -1.84
CA VAL A 404 -32.11 -5.81 -2.86
C VAL A 404 -30.75 -5.41 -2.28
N SER A 405 -30.66 -4.30 -1.55
CA SER A 405 -29.39 -3.87 -0.94
C SER A 405 -28.89 -4.83 0.14
N SER A 406 -29.80 -5.41 0.92
CA SER A 406 -29.44 -6.37 1.98
C SER A 406 -28.97 -7.70 1.39
N ALA A 407 -29.68 -8.22 0.37
CA ALA A 407 -29.30 -9.42 -0.35
C ALA A 407 -27.97 -9.24 -1.11
N ALA A 408 -27.78 -8.10 -1.79
CA ALA A 408 -26.52 -7.78 -2.46
C ALA A 408 -25.35 -7.67 -1.47
N SER A 409 -25.54 -7.00 -0.34
CA SER A 409 -24.53 -6.89 0.71
C SER A 409 -24.15 -8.27 1.27
N LEU A 410 -25.14 -9.13 1.52
CA LEU A 410 -24.92 -10.49 2.00
C LEU A 410 -24.13 -11.33 0.99
N ALA A 411 -24.48 -11.25 -0.30
CA ALA A 411 -23.77 -11.95 -1.37
C ALA A 411 -22.30 -11.50 -1.46
N ILE A 412 -22.05 -10.18 -1.38
CA ILE A 412 -20.69 -9.63 -1.41
C ILE A 412 -19.89 -10.07 -0.17
N LEU A 413 -20.47 -9.98 1.03
CA LEU A 413 -19.80 -10.42 2.27
C LEU A 413 -19.48 -11.91 2.25
N CYS A 414 -20.36 -12.74 1.68
CA CYS A 414 -20.13 -14.16 1.47
C CYS A 414 -18.96 -14.42 0.51
N LEU A 415 -18.92 -13.72 -0.64
CA LEU A 415 -17.79 -13.80 -1.57
C LEU A 415 -16.47 -13.37 -0.93
N MET A 416 -16.50 -12.35 -0.08
CA MET A 416 -15.33 -11.91 0.70
C MET A 416 -14.87 -12.97 1.71
N LEU A 417 -15.79 -13.71 2.35
CA LEU A 417 -15.46 -14.84 3.22
C LEU A 417 -14.75 -15.95 2.44
N VAL A 418 -15.25 -16.30 1.25
CA VAL A 418 -14.57 -17.22 0.34
C VAL A 418 -13.18 -16.68 -0.01
N GLY A 419 -13.07 -15.38 -0.27
CA GLY A 419 -11.80 -14.67 -0.44
C GLY A 419 -10.79 -14.94 0.67
N LEU A 420 -11.21 -14.83 1.94
CA LEU A 420 -10.34 -15.08 3.10
C LEU A 420 -9.84 -16.53 3.14
N VAL A 421 -10.72 -17.49 2.84
CA VAL A 421 -10.35 -18.92 2.76
C VAL A 421 -9.35 -19.16 1.63
N THR A 422 -9.60 -18.63 0.43
CA THR A 422 -8.67 -18.76 -0.70
C THR A 422 -7.32 -18.07 -0.45
N LEU A 423 -7.30 -16.99 0.34
CA LEU A 423 -6.07 -16.30 0.74
C LEU A 423 -5.17 -17.21 1.60
N ALA A 424 -5.76 -18.01 2.49
CA ALA A 424 -5.00 -18.98 3.29
C ALA A 424 -4.33 -20.03 2.39
N PHE A 425 -5.06 -20.58 1.42
CA PHE A 425 -4.50 -21.52 0.43
C PHE A 425 -3.44 -20.86 -0.46
N TRP A 426 -3.65 -19.62 -0.86
CA TRP A 426 -2.70 -18.85 -1.65
C TRP A 426 -1.40 -18.60 -0.89
N HIS A 427 -1.49 -18.27 0.40
CA HIS A 427 -0.33 -18.04 1.26
C HIS A 427 0.53 -19.30 1.38
N HIS A 428 -0.10 -20.47 1.51
CA HIS A 428 0.62 -21.75 1.53
C HIS A 428 1.32 -22.07 0.19
N SER A 429 0.76 -21.59 -0.92
CA SER A 429 1.31 -21.81 -2.27
C SER A 429 2.39 -20.81 -2.68
N ASN A 430 2.65 -19.79 -1.88
CA ASN A 430 3.66 -18.77 -2.20
C ASN A 430 5.07 -19.35 -2.18
N PRO A 431 6.00 -18.81 -2.99
CA PRO A 431 7.41 -19.15 -2.86
C PRO A 431 7.87 -18.89 -1.42
N LYS A 432 8.59 -19.86 -0.85
CA LYS A 432 9.27 -19.69 0.43
C LYS A 432 10.39 -18.68 0.19
N MET A 433 10.16 -17.44 0.58
CA MET A 433 11.18 -16.39 0.55
C MET A 433 11.33 -15.88 1.98
N PRO A 434 12.56 -15.60 2.43
CA PRO A 434 12.82 -15.22 3.82
C PRO A 434 12.16 -13.88 4.17
N ARG A 435 12.05 -12.98 3.18
CA ARG A 435 11.50 -11.63 3.31
C ARG A 435 10.57 -11.31 2.14
N ARG A 436 9.56 -10.47 2.37
CA ARG A 436 8.69 -9.95 1.31
C ARG A 436 9.39 -8.78 0.62
N PRO A 437 9.27 -8.61 -0.71
CA PRO A 437 9.85 -7.48 -1.43
C PRO A 437 8.95 -6.25 -1.32
N ASP A 438 8.75 -5.74 -0.10
CA ASP A 438 7.94 -4.56 0.19
C ASP A 438 8.78 -3.29 0.43
N THR A 439 10.05 -3.47 0.78
CA THR A 439 11.08 -2.43 0.89
C THR A 439 12.07 -2.50 -0.28
N LEU A 440 12.80 -1.41 -0.52
CA LEU A 440 13.84 -1.38 -1.55
C LEU A 440 14.97 -2.35 -1.20
N VAL A 441 15.41 -2.39 0.07
CA VAL A 441 16.45 -3.34 0.53
C VAL A 441 16.02 -4.77 0.31
N ASN A 442 14.79 -5.14 0.69
CA ASN A 442 14.31 -6.52 0.54
C ASN A 442 14.26 -6.94 -0.93
N THR A 443 13.93 -6.01 -1.84
CA THR A 443 13.95 -6.28 -3.28
C THR A 443 15.38 -6.47 -3.78
N TRP A 444 16.33 -5.63 -3.33
CA TRP A 444 17.74 -5.74 -3.68
C TRP A 444 18.44 -6.96 -3.11
N LEU A 445 18.06 -7.43 -1.92
CA LEU A 445 18.59 -8.67 -1.34
C LEU A 445 18.28 -9.90 -2.21
N LEU A 446 17.16 -9.89 -2.94
CA LEU A 446 16.80 -10.95 -3.92
C LEU A 446 17.63 -10.88 -5.21
N MET A 447 18.51 -9.88 -5.37
CA MET A 447 19.23 -9.63 -6.62
C MET A 447 20.73 -9.43 -6.40
N CYS A 448 21.17 -8.98 -5.22
CA CYS A 448 22.54 -8.53 -4.95
C CYS A 448 23.67 -9.52 -5.31
N SER A 449 23.37 -10.82 -5.28
CA SER A 449 24.32 -11.89 -5.61
C SER A 449 24.04 -12.55 -6.98
N SER A 450 23.10 -12.04 -7.78
CA SER A 450 22.77 -12.64 -9.08
C SER A 450 23.55 -12.04 -10.25
N ARG A 451 23.86 -12.88 -11.25
CA ARG A 451 24.54 -12.47 -12.49
C ARG A 451 23.65 -11.59 -13.36
N PHE A 452 22.33 -11.66 -13.14
CA PHE A 452 21.35 -10.74 -13.70
C PHE A 452 21.77 -9.27 -13.58
N ILE A 453 22.30 -8.83 -12.42
CA ILE A 453 22.68 -7.42 -12.20
C ILE A 453 23.87 -7.00 -13.06
N GLU A 454 24.80 -7.90 -13.34
CA GLU A 454 25.99 -7.59 -14.16
C GLU A 454 25.59 -7.14 -15.58
N GLY A 455 24.47 -7.65 -16.10
CA GLY A 455 23.92 -7.22 -17.37
C GLY A 455 23.50 -5.75 -17.39
N PHE A 456 23.17 -5.14 -16.25
CA PHE A 456 22.69 -3.75 -16.15
C PHE A 456 23.82 -2.74 -15.91
N LYS A 457 25.03 -3.20 -15.58
CA LYS A 457 26.15 -2.32 -15.22
C LYS A 457 26.57 -1.44 -16.40
N GLY A 458 26.53 -0.12 -16.21
CA GLY A 458 26.92 0.86 -17.22
C GLY A 458 25.96 0.96 -18.42
N ARG A 459 24.75 0.39 -18.31
CA ARG A 459 23.70 0.45 -19.34
C ARG A 459 22.46 1.15 -18.83
N THR A 460 21.70 1.70 -19.76
CA THR A 460 20.46 2.41 -19.43
C THR A 460 19.31 1.41 -19.28
N LEU A 461 18.29 1.76 -18.50
CA LEU A 461 17.13 0.87 -18.34
C LEU A 461 16.43 0.61 -19.68
N ARG A 462 16.42 1.59 -20.59
CA ARG A 462 15.78 1.47 -21.90
C ARG A 462 16.50 0.46 -22.79
N GLU A 463 17.83 0.51 -22.83
CA GLU A 463 18.66 -0.48 -23.55
C GLU A 463 18.41 -1.89 -23.01
N MET A 464 18.36 -2.04 -21.69
CA MET A 464 18.12 -3.34 -21.07
C MET A 464 16.70 -3.84 -21.26
N GLN A 465 15.70 -2.96 -21.23
CA GLN A 465 14.31 -3.33 -21.50
C GLN A 465 14.15 -3.82 -22.95
N ASP A 466 14.84 -3.19 -23.89
CA ASP A 466 14.86 -3.61 -25.30
C ASP A 466 15.53 -4.99 -25.49
N GLU A 467 16.67 -5.22 -24.84
CA GLU A 467 17.34 -6.55 -24.84
C GLU A 467 16.49 -7.61 -24.13
N ILE A 468 15.78 -7.25 -23.07
CA ILE A 468 14.82 -8.13 -22.41
C ILE A 468 13.68 -8.44 -23.38
N ASP A 469 13.08 -7.45 -24.03
CA ASP A 469 11.92 -7.64 -24.88
C ASP A 469 12.22 -8.40 -26.19
N HIS A 470 13.45 -8.28 -26.71
CA HIS A 470 13.90 -8.92 -27.95
C HIS A 470 14.86 -10.11 -27.75
N GLY A 471 15.33 -10.32 -26.52
CA GLY A 471 16.32 -11.35 -26.19
C GLY A 471 15.72 -12.72 -25.94
N THR A 472 16.52 -13.75 -26.19
CA THR A 472 16.17 -15.16 -25.92
C THR A 472 16.54 -15.61 -24.50
N THR A 473 17.03 -14.70 -23.66
CA THR A 473 17.47 -14.99 -22.30
C THR A 473 16.27 -15.38 -21.45
N LYS A 474 16.35 -16.56 -20.85
CA LYS A 474 15.33 -17.04 -19.93
C LYS A 474 15.69 -16.62 -18.52
N TYR A 475 14.69 -16.43 -17.66
CA TYR A 475 14.91 -16.01 -16.29
C TYR A 475 14.10 -16.87 -15.33
N TRP A 476 14.61 -17.06 -14.12
CA TRP A 476 13.95 -17.86 -13.10
C TRP A 476 14.15 -17.29 -11.69
N PHE A 477 13.29 -17.73 -10.77
CA PHE A 477 13.36 -17.38 -9.35
C PHE A 477 13.39 -18.65 -8.48
N LYS A 478 14.56 -18.99 -7.94
CA LYS A 478 14.83 -20.19 -7.14
C LYS A 478 15.97 -19.92 -6.15
N LYS A 479 16.26 -20.90 -5.29
CA LYS A 479 17.44 -20.90 -4.44
C LYS A 479 18.63 -21.42 -5.26
N ASP A 480 19.72 -20.65 -5.31
CA ASP A 480 20.95 -21.00 -6.05
C ASP A 480 22.16 -20.29 -5.42
N ASP A 481 23.35 -20.74 -5.79
CA ASP A 481 24.61 -20.15 -5.35
C ASP A 481 24.87 -18.82 -6.07
N GLY A 482 24.99 -17.75 -5.29
CA GLY A 482 25.32 -16.44 -5.82
C GLY A 482 26.77 -16.33 -6.28
N VAL A 483 27.13 -15.18 -6.87
CA VAL A 483 28.52 -14.84 -7.23
C VAL A 483 29.45 -14.84 -5.99
N ASP A 484 28.89 -14.71 -4.80
CA ASP A 484 29.56 -14.80 -3.50
C ASP A 484 29.72 -16.25 -2.98
N GLY A 485 29.20 -17.26 -3.69
CA GLY A 485 29.23 -18.66 -3.27
C GLY A 485 28.28 -18.99 -2.12
N ILE A 486 27.33 -18.11 -1.81
CA ILE A 486 26.34 -18.29 -0.76
C ILE A 486 24.99 -18.63 -1.42
N GLU A 487 24.34 -19.66 -0.92
CA GLU A 487 23.04 -20.12 -1.43
C GLU A 487 21.90 -19.16 -0.99
N ARG A 488 21.24 -18.48 -1.94
CA ARG A 488 20.15 -17.51 -1.65
C ARG A 488 18.98 -17.64 -2.61
N TRP A 489 17.80 -17.17 -2.18
CA TRP A 489 16.68 -16.95 -3.10
C TRP A 489 16.96 -15.74 -3.98
N MET A 490 17.10 -15.95 -5.29
CA MET A 490 17.42 -14.86 -6.20
C MET A 490 16.76 -14.98 -7.57
N VAL A 491 16.70 -13.85 -8.27
CA VAL A 491 16.31 -13.78 -9.68
C VAL A 491 17.58 -13.90 -10.53
N GLU A 492 17.64 -14.93 -11.38
CA GLU A 492 18.83 -15.23 -12.18
C GLU A 492 18.48 -15.44 -13.66
N ALA A 493 19.45 -15.16 -14.53
CA ALA A 493 19.37 -15.37 -15.97
C ALA A 493 19.93 -16.75 -16.37
N GLU A 494 19.16 -17.52 -17.14
CA GLU A 494 19.54 -18.82 -17.69
C GLU A 494 20.33 -18.62 -19.00
N GLY A 495 21.61 -18.98 -18.99
CA GLY A 495 22.39 -19.15 -20.22
C GLY A 495 23.91 -19.13 -20.08
N ASP A 496 24.56 -19.92 -20.95
CA ASP A 496 26.00 -19.96 -21.25
C ASP A 496 26.58 -18.57 -21.61
N GLN A 497 25.72 -17.59 -21.94
CA GLN A 497 26.11 -16.19 -22.13
C GLN A 497 26.43 -15.44 -20.84
N ALA A 498 25.75 -15.70 -19.72
CA ALA A 498 26.11 -15.08 -18.43
C ALA A 498 27.49 -15.57 -17.97
N GLN A 499 27.79 -16.85 -18.22
CA GLN A 499 29.09 -17.47 -17.95
C GLN A 499 30.19 -16.98 -18.89
N LYS A 500 29.89 -16.80 -20.19
CA LYS A 500 30.78 -16.12 -21.15
C LYS A 500 31.02 -14.64 -20.79
N ARG A 501 30.01 -13.93 -20.28
CA ARG A 501 30.15 -12.53 -19.82
C ARG A 501 31.02 -12.45 -18.56
N LEU A 502 30.88 -13.37 -17.60
CA LEU A 502 31.79 -13.51 -16.46
C LEU A 502 33.23 -13.73 -16.93
N LEU A 503 33.44 -14.66 -17.87
CA LEU A 503 34.77 -14.92 -18.43
C LEU A 503 35.34 -13.70 -19.18
N LEU A 504 34.50 -12.91 -19.85
CA LEU A 504 34.92 -11.67 -20.53
C LEU A 504 35.21 -10.53 -19.55
N VAL A 505 34.43 -10.38 -18.48
CA VAL A 505 34.66 -9.39 -17.42
C VAL A 505 35.89 -9.75 -16.59
N GLU A 506 36.08 -11.01 -16.23
CA GLU A 506 37.32 -11.49 -15.60
C GLU A 506 38.52 -11.27 -16.49
N LYS A 507 38.39 -11.54 -17.80
CA LYS A 507 39.45 -11.29 -18.77
C LYS A 507 39.78 -9.80 -18.87
N ALA A 508 38.78 -8.93 -19.03
CA ALA A 508 38.97 -7.47 -19.08
C ALA A 508 39.54 -6.90 -17.77
N ARG A 509 39.19 -7.48 -16.62
CA ARG A 509 39.76 -7.11 -15.32
C ARG A 509 41.22 -7.53 -15.24
N ARG A 510 41.55 -8.74 -15.71
CA ARG A 510 42.93 -9.24 -15.75
C ARG A 510 43.82 -8.41 -16.70
N ASP A 511 43.26 -8.00 -17.83
CA ASP A 511 43.95 -7.21 -18.86
C ASP A 511 44.11 -5.72 -18.48
N ASN A 512 43.40 -5.21 -17.45
CA ASN A 512 43.58 -3.86 -16.91
C ASN A 512 44.58 -3.79 -15.74
N TYR A 513 45.06 -4.93 -15.24
CA TYR A 513 46.08 -5.03 -14.18
C TYR A 513 47.47 -5.40 -14.73
N TYR A 514 47.60 -5.52 -16.05
CA TYR A 514 48.86 -5.63 -16.81
C TYR A 514 48.94 -4.46 -17.78
#